data_AF-A0A534WM19-F1
#
_entry.id   AF-A0A534WM19-F1
#
_cell.length_a   1.000
_cell.length_b   1.000
_cell.length_c   1.000
_cell.angle_alpha   90.00
_cell.angle_beta   90.00
_cell.angle_gamma   90.00
#
_symmetry.space_group_name_H-M   'P 1'
#
loop_
_entity.id
_entity.type
_entity.pdbx_description
1 polymer ?
#
loop_
_entity_poly.entity_id
_entity_poly.type
_entity_poly.pdbx_seq_one_letter_code
_entity_poly.pdbx_strand_id
1 'polypeptide(L)'
;MRRLANELKDPRLRTPAAVADLACVVLHVAIFVVLPMAFVSVSVALGVYALRMSMLGVGLFAVLAPGHYPGEAACLDASQRKAGHFWLRQTVATVDFRTGPVGRWICAGLQYQIEHHLFPGLCHVHYPAVSEAVREFCSKHGLPYRTLGWGEALWKSYRVFFFPKPVIADVNTLRLSDGSAPSVTRAAEAARSKTGGGTAAQ
;
A
#
# COMPACT_ATOMS: atom_id res chain seq x y z
N MET A 1 -12.88 -13.79 -12.56
CA MET A 1 -13.34 -14.89 -13.43
C MET A 1 -13.70 -14.40 -14.83
N ARG A 2 -14.73 -13.55 -15.03
CA ARG A 2 -15.13 -13.07 -16.38
C ARG A 2 -14.02 -12.33 -17.16
N ARG A 3 -13.23 -11.47 -16.50
CA ARG A 3 -12.11 -10.75 -17.13
C ARG A 3 -10.99 -11.69 -17.58
N LEU A 4 -10.55 -12.58 -16.69
CA LEU A 4 -9.54 -13.61 -16.99
C LEU A 4 -9.99 -14.59 -18.08
N ALA A 5 -11.27 -15.01 -18.04
CA ALA A 5 -11.86 -15.86 -19.07
C ALA A 5 -11.96 -15.16 -20.44
N ASN A 6 -12.11 -13.84 -20.47
CA ASN A 6 -12.08 -13.05 -21.69
C ASN A 6 -10.65 -12.79 -22.18
N GLU A 7 -9.68 -12.61 -21.29
CA GLU A 7 -8.26 -12.51 -21.65
C GLU A 7 -7.73 -13.83 -22.23
N LEU A 8 -8.12 -14.98 -21.67
CA LEU A 8 -7.77 -16.31 -22.22
C LEU A 8 -8.47 -16.66 -23.56
N LYS A 9 -9.46 -15.88 -23.98
CA LYS A 9 -10.03 -15.99 -25.34
C LYS A 9 -9.16 -15.30 -26.38
N ASP A 10 -8.32 -14.34 -25.98
CA ASP A 10 -7.34 -13.74 -26.87
C ASP A 10 -6.11 -14.67 -26.99
N PRO A 11 -5.83 -15.22 -28.18
CA PRO A 11 -4.67 -16.10 -28.38
C PRO A 11 -3.33 -15.44 -28.01
N ARG A 12 -3.25 -14.10 -28.05
CA ARG A 12 -2.04 -13.33 -27.72
C ARG A 12 -1.74 -13.32 -26.23
N LEU A 13 -2.75 -13.53 -25.38
CA LEU A 13 -2.64 -13.49 -23.92
C LEU A 13 -2.51 -14.89 -23.29
N ARG A 14 -2.59 -15.97 -24.09
CA ARG A 14 -2.35 -17.36 -23.68
C ARG A 14 -0.86 -17.66 -23.51
N THR A 15 -0.21 -16.91 -22.63
CA THR A 15 1.16 -17.20 -22.22
C THR A 15 1.17 -18.41 -21.28
N PRO A 16 2.28 -19.17 -21.18
CA PRO A 16 2.43 -20.22 -20.17
C PRO A 16 2.17 -19.71 -18.75
N ALA A 17 2.53 -18.45 -18.47
CA ALA A 17 2.26 -17.80 -17.18
C ALA A 17 0.75 -17.64 -16.93
N ALA A 18 -0.03 -17.17 -17.91
CA ALA A 18 -1.48 -17.03 -17.76
C ALA A 18 -2.18 -18.40 -17.54
N VAL A 19 -1.67 -19.46 -18.17
CA VAL A 19 -2.16 -20.83 -17.95
C VAL A 19 -1.80 -21.31 -16.55
N ALA A 20 -0.57 -21.08 -16.10
CA ALA A 20 -0.13 -21.43 -14.74
C ALA A 20 -0.95 -20.68 -13.67
N ASP A 21 -1.21 -19.39 -13.86
CA ASP A 21 -2.04 -18.58 -12.97
C ASP A 21 -3.46 -19.15 -12.85
N LEU A 22 -4.10 -19.48 -13.99
CA LEU A 22 -5.40 -20.12 -13.99
C LEU A 22 -5.36 -21.47 -13.27
N ALA A 23 -4.35 -22.31 -13.56
CA ALA A 23 -4.19 -23.61 -12.93
C ALA A 23 -4.05 -23.49 -11.41
N CYS A 24 -3.26 -22.52 -10.93
CA CYS A 24 -3.11 -22.21 -9.51
C CYS A 24 -4.44 -21.80 -8.86
N VAL A 25 -5.23 -20.95 -9.52
CA VAL A 25 -6.56 -20.53 -9.00
C VAL A 25 -7.52 -21.71 -8.95
N VAL A 26 -7.58 -22.54 -10.00
CA VAL A 26 -8.43 -23.74 -10.04
C VAL A 26 -8.01 -24.72 -8.95
N LEU A 27 -6.71 -25.00 -8.82
CA LEU A 27 -6.16 -25.89 -7.81
C LEU A 27 -6.44 -25.37 -6.40
N HIS A 28 -6.33 -24.06 -6.17
CA HIS A 28 -6.68 -23.46 -4.89
C HIS A 28 -8.14 -23.72 -4.51
N VAL A 29 -9.08 -23.47 -5.43
CA VAL A 29 -10.52 -23.73 -5.18
C VAL A 29 -10.77 -25.22 -5.00
N ALA A 30 -10.13 -26.07 -5.81
CA ALA A 30 -10.27 -27.52 -5.71
C ALA A 30 -9.79 -28.03 -4.33
N ILE A 31 -8.61 -27.62 -3.88
CA ILE A 31 -8.02 -28.08 -2.62
C ILE A 31 -8.71 -27.48 -1.40
N PHE A 32 -9.00 -26.17 -1.40
CA PHE A 32 -9.46 -25.48 -0.18
C PHE A 32 -10.98 -25.34 -0.07
N VAL A 33 -11.74 -25.66 -1.12
CA VAL A 33 -13.21 -25.58 -1.11
C VAL A 33 -13.82 -26.92 -1.50
N VAL A 34 -13.51 -27.44 -2.69
CA VAL A 34 -14.18 -28.65 -3.21
C VAL A 34 -13.79 -29.92 -2.46
N LEU A 35 -12.50 -30.13 -2.22
CA LEU A 35 -12.00 -31.31 -1.51
C LEU A 35 -12.57 -31.41 -0.09
N PRO A 36 -12.60 -30.35 0.75
CA PRO A 36 -13.28 -30.39 2.05
C PRO A 36 -14.76 -30.77 1.97
N MET A 37 -15.48 -30.38 0.92
CA MET A 37 -16.89 -30.75 0.75
C MET A 37 -17.11 -32.26 0.55
N ALA A 38 -16.07 -33.02 0.22
CA ALA A 38 -16.14 -34.49 0.18
C ALA A 38 -16.13 -35.12 1.59
N PHE A 39 -15.71 -34.37 2.63
CA PHE A 39 -15.55 -34.88 4.00
C PHE A 39 -16.47 -34.20 5.01
N VAL A 40 -16.88 -32.95 4.76
CA VAL A 40 -17.77 -32.17 5.62
C VAL A 40 -18.90 -31.55 4.82
N SER A 41 -19.96 -31.08 5.50
CA SER A 41 -21.07 -30.42 4.82
C SER A 41 -20.61 -29.15 4.08
N VAL A 42 -21.32 -28.81 3.00
CA VAL A 42 -21.02 -27.63 2.17
C VAL A 42 -20.96 -26.35 3.00
N SER A 43 -21.88 -26.17 3.97
CA SER A 43 -21.90 -24.99 4.84
C SER A 43 -20.67 -24.90 5.73
N VAL A 44 -20.20 -26.03 6.29
CA VAL A 44 -18.99 -26.08 7.11
C VAL A 44 -17.75 -25.80 6.26
N ALA A 45 -17.63 -26.41 5.07
CA ALA A 45 -16.52 -26.16 4.16
C ALA A 45 -16.41 -24.67 3.77
N LEU A 46 -17.53 -24.05 3.38
CA LEU A 46 -17.57 -22.63 3.04
C LEU A 46 -17.30 -21.73 4.25
N GLY A 47 -17.82 -22.08 5.44
CA GLY A 47 -17.58 -21.35 6.67
C GLY A 47 -16.10 -21.35 7.06
N VAL A 48 -15.43 -22.50 7.00
CA VAL A 48 -13.99 -22.63 7.26
C VAL A 48 -13.17 -21.85 6.22
N TYR A 49 -13.53 -21.94 4.93
CA TYR A 49 -12.86 -21.18 3.89
C TYR A 49 -12.99 -19.67 4.11
N ALA A 50 -14.19 -19.19 4.40
CA ALA A 50 -14.45 -17.78 4.69
C ALA A 50 -13.65 -17.31 5.91
N LEU A 51 -13.68 -18.06 7.02
CA LEU A 51 -12.92 -17.75 8.22
C LEU A 51 -11.41 -17.64 7.93
N ARG A 52 -10.85 -18.64 7.22
CA ARG A 52 -9.44 -18.64 6.81
C ARG A 52 -9.10 -17.39 6.00
N MET A 53 -9.90 -17.06 4.98
CA MET A 53 -9.66 -15.90 4.11
C MET A 53 -9.77 -14.59 4.89
N SER A 54 -10.74 -14.48 5.82
CA SER A 54 -10.87 -13.32 6.70
C SER A 54 -9.68 -13.16 7.63
N MET A 55 -9.20 -14.23 8.27
CA MET A 55 -8.03 -14.17 9.15
C MET A 55 -6.77 -13.75 8.41
N LEU A 56 -6.52 -14.35 7.23
CA LEU A 56 -5.41 -13.96 6.36
C LEU A 56 -5.53 -12.50 5.90
N GLY A 57 -6.73 -12.08 5.50
CA GLY A 57 -7.01 -10.72 5.06
C GLY A 57 -6.76 -9.68 6.16
N VAL A 58 -7.23 -9.95 7.38
CA VAL A 58 -6.98 -9.08 8.55
C VAL A 58 -5.49 -9.01 8.88
N GLY A 59 -4.78 -10.15 8.84
CA GLY A 59 -3.33 -10.18 9.07
C GLY A 59 -2.55 -9.37 8.03
N LEU A 60 -2.82 -9.59 6.74
CA LEU A 60 -2.21 -8.84 5.64
C LEU A 60 -2.51 -7.34 5.74
N PHE A 61 -3.77 -6.99 6.04
CA PHE A 61 -4.16 -5.60 6.26
C PHE A 61 -3.37 -4.99 7.42
N ALA A 62 -3.26 -5.69 8.54
CA ALA A 62 -2.60 -5.17 9.73
C ALA A 62 -1.09 -4.90 9.54
N VAL A 63 -0.46 -5.60 8.60
CA VAL A 63 0.98 -5.47 8.33
C VAL A 63 1.26 -4.52 7.16
N LEU A 64 0.48 -4.57 6.08
CA LEU A 64 0.77 -3.84 4.84
C LEU A 64 0.03 -2.50 4.74
N ALA A 65 -1.23 -2.44 5.20
CA ALA A 65 -2.05 -1.24 5.04
C ALA A 65 -1.48 -0.02 5.80
N PRO A 66 -1.01 -0.13 7.07
CA PRO A 66 -0.40 0.97 7.81
C PRO A 66 0.70 1.73 7.07
N GLY A 67 1.39 1.06 6.15
CA GLY A 67 2.47 1.62 5.34
C GLY A 67 2.04 2.55 4.21
N HIS A 68 0.84 2.32 3.66
CA HIS A 68 0.45 2.84 2.34
C HIS A 68 -0.93 3.47 2.33
N TYR A 69 -1.79 3.11 3.27
CA TYR A 69 -3.18 3.53 3.28
C TYR A 69 -3.42 4.82 4.07
N PRO A 70 -2.74 5.12 5.20
CA PRO A 70 -3.00 6.38 5.91
C PRO A 70 -2.95 7.61 5.00
N GLY A 71 -3.68 8.67 5.38
CA GLY A 71 -3.77 9.91 4.62
C GLY A 71 -2.41 10.56 4.34
N GLU A 72 -1.44 10.28 5.20
CA GLU A 72 -0.05 10.70 5.15
C GLU A 72 0.75 10.06 4.02
N ALA A 73 0.33 8.88 3.53
CA ALA A 73 0.88 8.23 2.35
C ALA A 73 0.12 8.74 1.10
N ALA A 74 0.77 9.52 0.25
CA ALA A 74 0.14 10.11 -0.92
C ALA A 74 -0.25 9.03 -1.95
N CYS A 75 -1.45 9.15 -2.53
CA CYS A 75 -1.81 8.41 -3.73
C CYS A 75 -1.32 9.20 -4.94
N LEU A 76 -0.30 8.71 -5.64
CA LEU A 76 0.29 9.40 -6.77
C LEU A 76 -0.39 8.98 -8.08
N ASP A 77 -0.58 9.94 -8.98
CA ASP A 77 -1.05 9.65 -10.34
C ASP A 77 -0.06 8.73 -11.08
N ALA A 78 -0.58 7.91 -12.00
CA ALA A 78 0.24 6.96 -12.75
C ALA A 78 1.35 7.64 -13.59
N SER A 79 1.13 8.87 -14.06
CA SER A 79 2.14 9.68 -14.77
C SER A 79 3.39 9.90 -13.92
N GLN A 80 3.25 9.99 -12.59
CA GLN A 80 4.36 10.19 -11.65
C GLN A 80 5.20 8.92 -11.45
N ARG A 81 4.79 7.76 -11.99
CA ARG A 81 5.56 6.51 -11.88
C ARG A 81 6.90 6.54 -12.63
N LYS A 82 7.11 7.47 -13.55
CA LYS A 82 8.40 7.65 -14.25
C LYS A 82 9.01 9.04 -14.09
N ALA A 83 8.34 9.97 -13.40
CA ALA A 83 8.89 11.29 -13.12
C ALA A 83 10.14 11.18 -12.23
N GLY A 84 11.22 11.88 -12.60
CA GLY A 84 12.60 11.70 -12.12
C GLY A 84 12.91 12.01 -10.64
N HIS A 85 12.05 11.60 -9.71
CA HIS A 85 12.19 11.86 -8.27
C HIS A 85 11.97 10.59 -7.45
N PHE A 86 12.84 9.58 -7.62
CA PHE A 86 12.72 8.29 -6.92
C PHE A 86 12.56 8.45 -5.40
N TRP A 87 13.50 9.12 -4.74
CA TRP A 87 13.50 9.30 -3.28
C TRP A 87 12.22 9.96 -2.77
N LEU A 88 11.87 11.11 -3.35
CA LEU A 88 10.65 11.84 -2.98
C LEU A 88 9.40 10.99 -3.13
N ARG A 89 9.28 10.22 -4.22
CA ARG A 89 8.10 9.37 -4.44
C ARG A 89 7.97 8.29 -3.39
N GLN A 90 9.06 7.61 -3.03
CA GLN A 90 9.01 6.58 -1.99
C GLN A 90 8.65 7.21 -0.65
N THR A 91 9.23 8.35 -0.32
CA THR A 91 9.03 8.97 1.01
C THR A 91 7.68 9.67 1.15
N VAL A 92 7.03 10.10 0.07
CA VAL A 92 5.65 10.65 0.12
C VAL A 92 4.58 9.57 0.05
N ALA A 93 4.84 8.49 -0.70
CA ALA A 93 3.84 7.44 -0.93
C ALA A 93 3.82 6.38 0.18
N THR A 94 4.79 6.41 1.09
CA THR A 94 4.93 5.45 2.18
C THR A 94 5.12 6.14 3.52
N VAL A 95 4.75 5.43 4.58
CA VAL A 95 4.81 5.88 5.96
C VAL A 95 5.30 4.73 6.82
N ASP A 96 6.18 5.02 7.76
CA ASP A 96 6.59 4.04 8.76
C ASP A 96 5.63 4.01 9.94
N PHE A 97 5.71 2.96 10.76
CA PHE A 97 4.91 2.89 11.97
C PHE A 97 5.68 2.25 13.12
N ARG A 98 5.45 2.75 14.34
CA ARG A 98 6.04 2.22 15.57
C ARG A 98 5.19 1.09 16.10
N THR A 99 5.82 -0.05 16.29
CA THR A 99 5.24 -1.24 16.90
C THR A 99 5.93 -1.56 18.24
N GLY A 100 5.23 -2.27 19.13
CA GLY A 100 5.86 -2.91 20.29
C GLY A 100 6.64 -4.18 19.90
N PRO A 101 7.27 -4.89 20.86
CA PRO A 101 8.07 -6.08 20.58
C PRO A 101 7.33 -7.16 19.79
N VAL A 102 6.07 -7.43 20.16
CA VAL A 102 5.21 -8.39 19.45
C VAL A 102 4.93 -7.94 18.02
N GLY A 103 4.59 -6.66 17.82
CA GLY A 103 4.34 -6.13 16.48
C GLY A 103 5.60 -6.12 15.61
N ARG A 104 6.79 -5.92 16.19
CA ARG A 104 8.06 -6.05 15.45
C ARG A 104 8.27 -7.47 14.92
N TRP A 105 7.92 -8.48 15.71
CA TRP A 105 7.98 -9.88 15.28
C TRP A 105 6.94 -10.17 14.19
N ILE A 106 5.69 -9.73 14.37
CA ILE A 106 4.60 -9.94 13.40
C ILE A 106 4.88 -9.24 12.07
N CYS A 107 5.31 -7.97 12.11
CA CYS A 107 5.54 -7.18 10.91
C CYS A 107 6.84 -7.56 10.19
N ALA A 108 7.78 -8.24 10.86
CA ALA A 108 9.04 -8.71 10.29
C ALA A 108 9.77 -7.63 9.46
N GLY A 109 9.81 -6.40 9.98
CA GLY A 109 10.48 -5.25 9.35
C GLY A 109 9.60 -4.42 8.42
N LEU A 110 8.39 -4.86 8.08
CA LEU A 110 7.43 -4.10 7.25
C LEU A 110 6.87 -2.86 7.96
N GLN A 111 7.25 -2.60 9.21
CA GLN A 111 7.01 -1.33 9.87
C GLN A 111 7.93 -0.18 9.43
N TYR A 112 8.97 -0.50 8.64
CA TYR A 112 9.94 0.39 8.01
C TYR A 112 9.72 0.39 6.49
N GLN A 113 8.60 0.94 6.04
CA GLN A 113 8.23 0.92 4.62
C GLN A 113 9.06 1.90 3.80
N ILE A 114 9.43 3.05 4.38
CA ILE A 114 10.26 4.01 3.68
C ILE A 114 11.59 3.34 3.32
N GLU A 115 12.24 2.69 4.29
CA GLU A 115 13.50 1.97 4.06
C GLU A 115 13.32 0.78 3.12
N HIS A 116 12.22 0.02 3.26
CA HIS A 116 11.92 -1.11 2.38
C HIS A 116 11.82 -0.70 0.90
N HIS A 117 11.16 0.43 0.61
CA HIS A 117 11.00 0.93 -0.77
C HIS A 117 12.26 1.62 -1.30
N LEU A 118 13.07 2.22 -0.43
CA LEU A 118 14.34 2.82 -0.81
C LEU A 118 15.44 1.77 -1.05
N PHE A 119 15.45 0.69 -0.26
CA PHE A 119 16.48 -0.34 -0.25
C PHE A 119 15.88 -1.77 -0.27
N PRO A 120 15.19 -2.18 -1.35
CA PRO A 120 14.49 -3.46 -1.41
C PRO A 120 15.40 -4.69 -1.27
N GLY A 121 16.70 -4.55 -1.55
CA GLY A 121 17.69 -5.61 -1.37
C GLY A 121 18.33 -5.69 0.02
N LEU A 122 18.05 -4.73 0.91
CA LEU A 122 18.62 -4.71 2.25
C LEU A 122 17.79 -5.61 3.19
N CYS A 123 18.49 -6.44 3.97
CA CYS A 123 17.84 -7.28 4.98
C CYS A 123 17.16 -6.41 6.05
N HIS A 124 15.92 -6.76 6.38
CA HIS A 124 15.06 -5.98 7.27
C HIS A 124 15.58 -5.83 8.70
N VAL A 125 16.51 -6.70 9.12
CA VAL A 125 17.20 -6.58 10.42
C VAL A 125 18.01 -5.30 10.55
N HIS A 126 18.43 -4.70 9.43
CA HIS A 126 19.20 -3.46 9.39
C HIS A 126 18.32 -2.20 9.31
N TYR A 127 17.02 -2.34 9.02
CA TYR A 127 16.13 -1.20 8.88
C TYR A 127 16.10 -0.28 10.11
N PRO A 128 16.14 -0.77 11.37
CA PRO A 128 16.21 0.13 12.52
C PRO A 128 17.41 1.09 12.47
N ALA A 129 18.61 0.59 12.20
CA ALA A 129 19.82 1.41 12.12
C ALA A 129 19.81 2.32 10.88
N VAL A 130 19.38 1.79 9.73
CA VAL A 130 19.29 2.56 8.48
C VAL A 130 18.23 3.67 8.57
N SER A 131 17.16 3.46 9.32
CA SER A 131 16.08 4.44 9.47
C SER A 131 16.56 5.75 10.08
N GLU A 132 17.58 5.72 10.93
CA GLU A 132 18.18 6.92 11.53
C GLU A 132 18.90 7.74 10.46
N ALA A 133 19.73 7.09 9.64
CA ALA A 133 20.44 7.73 8.53
C ALA A 133 19.48 8.24 7.43
N VAL A 134 18.44 7.47 7.11
CA VAL A 134 17.41 7.89 6.14
C VAL A 134 16.65 9.11 6.64
N ARG A 135 16.31 9.16 7.93
CA ARG A 135 15.63 10.33 8.51
C ARG A 135 16.48 11.58 8.43
N GLU A 136 17.78 11.49 8.72
CA GLU A 136 18.72 12.61 8.58
C GLU A 136 18.82 13.05 7.10
N PHE A 137 18.98 12.10 6.18
CA PHE A 137 19.00 12.37 4.74
C PHE A 137 17.73 13.09 4.28
N CYS A 138 16.56 12.59 4.67
CA CYS A 138 15.29 13.20 4.33
C CYS A 138 15.20 14.64 4.84
N SER A 139 15.64 14.90 6.08
CA SER A 139 15.69 16.25 6.65
C SER A 139 16.61 17.18 5.85
N LYS A 140 17.84 16.75 5.53
CA LYS A 140 18.80 17.53 4.72
C LYS A 140 18.30 17.88 3.32
N HIS A 141 17.50 17.02 2.72
CA HIS A 141 17.04 17.15 1.34
C HIS A 141 15.58 17.61 1.19
N GLY A 142 14.92 18.00 2.29
CA GLY A 142 13.53 18.46 2.27
C GLY A 142 12.54 17.38 1.82
N LEU A 143 12.85 16.11 2.11
CA LEU A 143 11.96 14.98 1.86
C LEU A 143 11.13 14.68 3.11
N PRO A 144 9.83 14.38 2.99
CA PRO A 144 9.03 14.00 4.15
C PRO A 144 9.50 12.65 4.69
N TYR A 145 9.54 12.50 6.01
CA TYR A 145 9.74 11.22 6.67
C TYR A 145 8.72 11.13 7.80
N ARG A 146 7.79 10.17 7.73
CA ARG A 146 6.64 10.12 8.64
C ARG A 146 6.61 8.77 9.34
N THR A 147 6.37 8.80 10.65
CA THR A 147 6.23 7.59 11.46
C THR A 147 5.04 7.71 12.41
N LEU A 148 4.02 6.87 12.23
CA LEU A 148 2.81 6.84 13.04
C LEU A 148 2.89 5.81 14.17
N GLY A 149 1.96 5.83 15.12
CA GLY A 149 1.74 4.67 16.00
C GLY A 149 1.03 3.54 15.24
N TRP A 150 1.29 2.26 15.53
CA TRP A 150 0.67 1.16 14.78
C TRP A 150 -0.87 1.18 14.83
N GLY A 151 -1.47 1.36 16.01
CA GLY A 151 -2.93 1.48 16.15
C GLY A 151 -3.52 2.69 15.42
N GLU A 152 -2.81 3.82 15.45
CA GLU A 152 -3.17 5.02 14.70
C GLU A 152 -3.15 4.78 13.19
N ALA A 153 -2.08 4.14 12.69
CA ALA A 153 -1.92 3.81 11.28
C ALA A 153 -2.99 2.81 10.82
N LEU A 154 -3.34 1.80 11.63
CA LEU A 154 -4.44 0.87 11.35
C LEU A 154 -5.77 1.60 11.22
N TRP A 155 -6.09 2.47 12.18
CA TRP A 155 -7.33 3.24 12.17
C TRP A 155 -7.39 4.16 10.93
N LYS A 156 -6.33 4.90 10.65
CA LYS A 156 -6.24 5.77 9.46
C LYS A 156 -6.34 4.97 8.17
N SER A 157 -5.74 3.79 8.11
CA SER A 157 -5.84 2.89 6.96
C SER A 157 -7.27 2.42 6.73
N TYR A 158 -7.98 2.04 7.79
CA TYR A 158 -9.37 1.61 7.72
C TYR A 158 -10.30 2.74 7.26
N ARG A 159 -10.06 3.96 7.72
CA ARG A 159 -10.86 5.14 7.33
C ARG A 159 -10.87 5.42 5.83
N VAL A 160 -9.84 5.01 5.08
CA VAL A 160 -9.74 5.23 3.63
C VAL A 160 -10.91 4.61 2.86
N PHE A 161 -11.46 3.49 3.34
CA PHE A 161 -12.59 2.83 2.69
C PHE A 161 -13.87 3.69 2.69
N PHE A 162 -13.97 4.64 3.61
CA PHE A 162 -15.08 5.57 3.72
C PHE A 162 -14.71 6.98 3.22
N PHE A 163 -13.43 7.33 3.32
CA PHE A 163 -12.90 8.63 2.93
C PHE A 163 -11.65 8.43 2.05
N PRO A 164 -11.84 8.17 0.74
CA PRO A 164 -10.74 7.91 -0.16
C PRO A 164 -9.76 9.08 -0.24
N LYS A 165 -8.48 8.75 -0.35
CA LYS A 165 -7.42 9.75 -0.47
C LYS A 165 -7.48 10.43 -1.85
N PRO A 166 -7.19 11.74 -1.92
CA PRO A 166 -7.04 12.42 -3.21
C PRO A 166 -5.82 11.88 -3.96
N VAL A 167 -5.92 11.86 -5.29
CA VAL A 167 -4.80 11.53 -6.18
C VAL A 167 -4.00 12.81 -6.44
N ILE A 168 -2.69 12.75 -6.21
CA ILE A 168 -1.77 13.88 -6.40
C ILE A 168 -1.12 13.78 -7.78
N ALA A 169 -1.33 14.82 -8.59
CA ALA A 169 -0.84 14.89 -9.97
C ALA A 169 0.63 15.34 -10.08
N ASP A 170 1.12 16.15 -9.14
CA ASP A 170 2.51 16.60 -9.09
C ASP A 170 3.13 16.37 -7.72
N VAL A 171 4.13 15.48 -7.69
CA VAL A 171 4.83 15.09 -6.47
C VAL A 171 5.66 16.23 -5.85
N ASN A 172 6.08 17.22 -6.63
CA ASN A 172 6.91 18.32 -6.12
C ASN A 172 6.16 19.23 -5.15
N THR A 173 4.83 19.27 -5.24
CA THR A 173 3.97 19.97 -4.27
C THR A 173 4.07 19.41 -2.84
N LEU A 174 4.66 18.22 -2.67
CA LEU A 174 4.82 17.52 -1.40
C LEU A 174 6.23 17.63 -0.82
N ARG A 175 7.15 18.38 -1.46
CA ARG A 175 8.46 18.71 -0.87
C ARG A 175 8.28 19.63 0.33
N LEU A 176 9.19 19.51 1.31
CA LEU A 176 9.25 20.43 2.44
C LEU A 176 9.90 21.74 1.95
N SER A 177 9.15 22.82 1.91
CA SER A 177 9.68 24.15 1.54
C SER A 177 10.40 24.87 2.69
N ASP A 178 10.22 24.41 3.94
CA ASP A 178 10.73 25.08 5.16
C ASP A 178 11.00 24.13 6.35
N GLY A 179 11.17 22.82 6.08
CA GLY A 179 11.35 21.81 7.13
C GLY A 179 10.06 21.40 7.86
N SER A 180 8.92 22.02 7.56
CA SER A 180 7.61 21.58 8.01
C SER A 180 6.84 20.92 6.86
N ALA A 181 6.32 19.72 7.10
CA ALA A 181 5.56 19.01 6.07
C ALA A 181 4.14 19.56 6.02
N PRO A 182 3.65 20.08 4.87
CA PRO A 182 2.22 20.20 4.71
C PRO A 182 1.62 18.80 4.88
N SER A 183 0.51 18.69 5.62
CA SER A 183 -0.26 17.45 5.60
C SER A 183 -0.64 17.17 4.14
N VAL A 184 -0.60 15.91 3.71
CA VAL A 184 -1.05 15.52 2.36
C VAL A 184 -2.46 16.08 2.08
N THR A 185 -3.27 16.21 3.13
CA THR A 185 -4.56 16.92 3.16
C THR A 185 -4.44 18.40 2.77
N ARG A 186 -3.54 19.19 3.38
CA ARG A 186 -3.32 20.61 3.02
C ARG A 186 -2.79 20.77 1.61
N ALA A 187 -1.91 19.88 1.15
CA ALA A 187 -1.42 19.91 -0.23
C ALA A 187 -2.53 19.62 -1.24
N ALA A 188 -3.42 18.66 -0.93
CA ALA A 188 -4.59 18.36 -1.74
C ALA A 188 -5.65 19.48 -1.73
N GLU A 189 -5.86 20.14 -0.60
CA GLU A 189 -6.73 21.32 -0.47
C GLU A 189 -6.19 22.52 -1.26
N ALA A 190 -4.88 22.77 -1.19
CA ALA A 190 -4.21 23.81 -1.96
C ALA A 190 -4.21 23.54 -3.48
N ALA A 191 -4.13 22.27 -3.89
CA ALA A 191 -4.29 21.88 -5.28
C ALA A 191 -5.74 22.11 -5.77
N ARG A 192 -6.75 21.77 -4.94
CA ARG A 192 -8.17 22.02 -5.25
C ARG A 192 -8.51 23.50 -5.34
N SER A 193 -7.96 24.35 -4.48
CA SER A 193 -8.22 25.79 -4.51
C SER A 193 -7.63 26.46 -5.77
N LYS A 194 -6.47 25.99 -6.25
CA LYS A 194 -5.89 26.45 -7.53
C LYS A 194 -6.71 26.04 -8.75
N THR A 195 -7.37 24.87 -8.73
CA THR A 195 -8.26 24.43 -9.82
C THR A 195 -9.66 25.02 -9.75
N GLY A 196 -10.12 25.44 -8.56
CA GLY A 196 -11.46 26.02 -8.35
C GLY A 196 -11.57 27.53 -8.60
N GLY A 197 -10.45 28.24 -8.80
CA GLY A 197 -10.42 29.68 -9.06
C GLY A 197 -10.51 30.09 -10.54
N GLY A 198 -10.72 29.13 -11.45
CA GLY A 198 -10.64 29.35 -12.91
C GLY A 198 -11.96 29.52 -13.65
N THR A 199 -13.12 29.59 -12.97
CA THR A 199 -14.41 29.82 -13.63
C THR A 199 -15.13 31.02 -13.01
N ALA A 200 -14.56 32.20 -13.21
CA ALA A 200 -15.27 33.48 -13.10
C ALA A 200 -14.42 34.59 -13.77
N ALA A 201 -14.45 34.69 -15.10
CA ALA A 201 -14.39 35.96 -15.85
C ALA A 201 -14.27 35.71 -17.36
N GLN A 202 -15.24 36.31 -18.07
CA GLN A 202 -15.37 36.53 -19.53
C GLN A 202 -15.89 35.37 -20.37
#